data_AF-A0A5A9XRU2-F1
#
_entry.id   AF-A0A5A9XRU2-F1
#
_cell.length_a   1.000
_cell.length_b   1.000
_cell.length_c   1.000
_cell.angle_alpha   90.00
_cell.angle_beta   90.00
_cell.angle_gamma   90.00
#
_symmetry.space_group_name_H-M   'P 1'
#
loop_
_entity.id
_entity.type
_entity.pdbx_description
1 polymer ?
#
loop_
_entity_poly.entity_id
_entity_poly.type
_entity_poly.pdbx_seq_one_letter_code
_entity_poly.pdbx_strand_id
1 'polypeptide(L)'
;MMPPCGPPNRRMPALRRCRHSLLYHAALFLTVSCLSFSPLYAAEPVNNDQPQPSDKTSPSTAPRYSEKDLEQLENSHRLFPLNEKITYNLASAYAAYGHQLFTQKRYEQADAVFLKAQELYPDDAAYALLRGICNYYLKKYEIARSELEQARSQAGDSIEVLFFLGLVLYDTDDRQQAVELWELALKRAPGRKEILDVLSKARKETAVEASMDQGHSSRFDLSYDPDVDTAFALTVLDVLESAANTVNSELDHYPQARVPVGIYKRGDYQTVTDSPDWSGGVYDGKIRLPFGSAKEINPALRAVLYHEYAHVVVFELTRGNCPLWLNEGIAEVFGRTQYNRPLTELEHAARKGVVTDFRKLEKSFSGLASADAILAYQQSYSMVNYLVTTYGWHRVKQILVGLGNGLNTEMAITKALADYNLTYDGIIREWRERLAGSGTEK
;
A
#
# COMPACT_ATOMS: atom_id res chain seq x y z
N MET A 1 -14.53 87.51 2.10
CA MET A 1 -15.81 86.79 2.31
C MET A 1 -15.50 85.41 2.88
N MET A 2 -15.89 85.13 4.12
CA MET A 2 -16.02 83.80 4.74
C MET A 2 -17.52 83.39 4.71
N PRO A 3 -17.96 82.19 5.16
CA PRO A 3 -17.67 80.79 4.78
C PRO A 3 -19.04 80.04 4.59
N PRO A 4 -19.33 78.79 5.05
CA PRO A 4 -18.65 77.48 5.08
C PRO A 4 -19.50 76.33 4.42
N CYS A 5 -18.94 75.10 4.29
CA CYS A 5 -19.66 73.85 4.62
C CYS A 5 -18.74 72.61 4.61
N GLY A 6 -18.89 71.75 5.62
CA GLY A 6 -18.10 70.56 5.93
C GLY A 6 -18.51 69.24 5.23
N PRO A 7 -18.01 68.08 5.69
CA PRO A 7 -17.58 66.95 4.84
C PRO A 7 -18.58 65.79 4.72
N PRO A 8 -18.27 64.79 3.87
CA PRO A 8 -18.44 63.41 4.32
C PRO A 8 -17.24 62.49 3.98
N ASN A 9 -16.66 61.96 5.05
CA ASN A 9 -16.24 60.58 5.28
C ASN A 9 -16.52 59.57 4.12
N ARG A 10 -15.48 59.03 3.46
CA ARG A 10 -15.57 57.69 2.84
C ARG A 10 -14.23 56.95 2.91
N ARG A 11 -14.35 55.78 3.55
CA ARG A 11 -13.33 54.80 3.91
C ARG A 11 -12.61 54.22 2.69
N MET A 12 -11.30 53.99 2.85
CA MET A 12 -10.53 53.04 2.05
C MET A 12 -11.22 51.66 2.05
N PRO A 13 -11.35 50.97 0.91
CA PRO A 13 -11.67 49.56 0.92
C PRO A 13 -10.46 48.76 1.42
N ALA A 14 -10.66 48.10 2.55
CA ALA A 14 -9.73 47.17 3.16
C ALA A 14 -9.36 46.03 2.20
N LEU A 15 -8.07 45.68 2.23
CA LEU A 15 -7.51 44.43 1.74
C LEU A 15 -8.43 43.25 2.09
N ARG A 16 -9.04 42.64 1.08
CA ARG A 16 -9.68 41.33 1.23
C ARG A 16 -8.59 40.30 1.51
N ARG A 17 -8.44 39.94 2.78
CA ARG A 17 -7.81 38.68 3.19
C ARG A 17 -8.67 37.54 2.62
N CYS A 18 -8.23 36.94 1.52
CA CYS A 18 -8.73 35.63 1.12
C CYS A 18 -8.14 34.58 2.08
N ARG A 19 -8.93 34.23 3.10
CA ARG A 19 -8.83 32.99 3.85
C ARG A 19 -9.50 31.89 3.03
N HIS A 20 -8.75 30.95 2.46
CA HIS A 20 -9.23 29.61 2.06
C HIS A 20 -7.98 28.70 2.14
N SER A 21 -7.72 28.10 3.30
CA SER A 21 -8.23 26.80 3.78
C SER A 21 -7.69 25.63 2.94
N LEU A 22 -6.77 24.88 3.58
CA LEU A 22 -6.17 23.59 3.21
C LEU A 22 -7.25 22.53 2.90
N LEU A 23 -6.94 21.31 2.37
CA LEU A 23 -7.47 19.97 2.79
C LEU A 23 -7.41 18.77 1.77
N TYR A 24 -6.69 17.68 2.20
CA TYR A 24 -6.58 16.19 1.93
C TYR A 24 -6.81 15.40 0.60
N HIS A 25 -5.83 14.55 0.22
CA HIS A 25 -5.57 13.96 -1.11
C HIS A 25 -5.07 12.53 -0.97
N ALA A 26 -5.91 11.65 -1.51
CA ALA A 26 -5.58 10.70 -2.57
C ALA A 26 -4.40 9.75 -2.34
N ALA A 27 -4.57 8.82 -1.40
CA ALA A 27 -3.96 7.50 -1.53
C ALA A 27 -4.78 6.68 -2.54
N LEU A 28 -4.29 6.61 -3.78
CA LEU A 28 -4.82 5.72 -4.82
C LEU A 28 -4.40 4.28 -4.47
N PHE A 29 -5.18 3.60 -3.63
CA PHE A 29 -5.08 2.15 -3.50
C PHE A 29 -5.53 1.54 -4.83
N LEU A 30 -4.59 0.98 -5.58
CA LEU A 30 -4.87 -0.07 -6.57
C LEU A 30 -5.42 -1.27 -5.80
N THR A 31 -6.71 -1.20 -5.48
CA THR A 31 -7.46 -2.39 -5.10
C THR A 31 -7.48 -3.27 -6.33
N VAL A 32 -6.70 -4.34 -6.32
CA VAL A 32 -6.92 -5.50 -7.19
C VAL A 32 -8.29 -6.04 -6.77
N SER A 33 -9.35 -5.44 -7.30
CA SER A 33 -10.70 -5.95 -7.21
C SER A 33 -10.68 -7.29 -7.92
N CYS A 34 -10.75 -8.35 -7.12
CA CYS A 34 -11.04 -9.73 -7.50
C CYS A 34 -10.77 -10.02 -8.98
N LEU A 35 -9.53 -10.41 -9.30
CA LEU A 35 -9.37 -11.41 -10.34
C LEU A 35 -10.24 -12.57 -9.90
N SER A 36 -11.39 -12.69 -10.55
CA SER A 36 -12.13 -13.93 -10.60
C SER A 36 -11.18 -14.86 -11.33
N PHE A 37 -10.30 -15.53 -10.60
CA PHE A 37 -9.61 -16.70 -11.12
C PHE A 37 -10.74 -17.66 -11.43
N SER A 38 -11.16 -17.70 -12.69
CA SER A 38 -11.78 -18.91 -13.21
C SER A 38 -10.79 -20.01 -12.85
N PRO A 39 -11.20 -21.05 -12.10
CA PRO A 39 -10.34 -22.22 -11.99
C PRO A 39 -10.01 -22.59 -13.44
N LEU A 40 -8.72 -22.66 -13.78
CA LEU A 40 -8.30 -23.38 -14.97
C LEU A 40 -8.81 -24.81 -14.73
N TYR A 41 -10.03 -25.05 -15.19
CA TYR A 41 -10.62 -26.37 -15.22
C TYR A 41 -9.72 -27.19 -16.12
N ALA A 42 -9.34 -28.36 -15.63
CA ALA A 42 -8.71 -29.41 -16.38
C ALA A 42 -9.27 -29.43 -17.81
N ALA A 43 -8.39 -29.28 -18.81
CA ALA A 43 -8.73 -29.70 -20.15
C ALA A 43 -9.00 -31.21 -20.08
N GLU A 44 -10.28 -31.59 -20.05
CA GLU A 44 -10.66 -33.00 -20.21
C GLU A 44 -10.22 -33.46 -21.61
N PRO A 45 -9.48 -34.57 -21.74
CA PRO A 45 -9.28 -35.17 -23.05
C PRO A 45 -10.62 -35.68 -23.57
N VAL A 46 -10.95 -35.27 -24.79
CA VAL A 46 -12.10 -35.72 -25.58
C VAL A 46 -12.25 -37.24 -25.49
N ASN A 47 -13.36 -37.70 -24.93
CA ASN A 47 -13.91 -39.01 -25.27
C ASN A 47 -15.43 -38.93 -25.41
N ASN A 48 -15.92 -39.40 -26.56
CA ASN A 48 -17.32 -39.49 -26.92
C ASN A 48 -18.06 -40.38 -25.92
N ASP A 49 -18.98 -39.81 -25.14
CA ASP A 49 -20.35 -40.30 -24.95
C ASP A 49 -21.09 -39.35 -24.00
N GLN A 50 -21.99 -38.55 -24.57
CA GLN A 50 -22.87 -37.63 -23.87
C GLN A 50 -24.05 -38.39 -23.20
N PRO A 51 -24.64 -37.85 -22.11
CA PRO A 51 -25.67 -36.82 -22.27
C PRO A 51 -25.55 -35.62 -21.31
N GLN A 52 -25.75 -34.42 -21.86
CA GLN A 52 -26.08 -33.15 -21.17
C GLN A 52 -27.59 -32.85 -21.35
N PRO A 53 -28.21 -31.83 -20.69
CA PRO A 53 -28.01 -31.29 -19.33
C PRO A 53 -29.35 -31.04 -18.57
N SER A 54 -29.31 -30.72 -17.27
CA SER A 54 -30.37 -29.93 -16.63
C SER A 54 -29.86 -28.97 -15.56
N ASP A 55 -29.95 -27.68 -15.93
CA ASP A 55 -30.21 -26.44 -15.17
C ASP A 55 -29.41 -26.05 -13.89
N LYS A 56 -28.71 -24.91 -14.04
CA LYS A 56 -28.49 -23.78 -13.10
C LYS A 56 -28.00 -24.07 -11.68
N THR A 57 -26.71 -23.79 -11.43
CA THR A 57 -26.25 -23.22 -10.15
C THR A 57 -25.07 -22.25 -10.32
N SER A 58 -25.11 -21.22 -9.47
CA SER A 58 -24.26 -20.05 -9.21
C SER A 58 -22.73 -20.27 -9.13
N PRO A 59 -21.90 -19.19 -9.10
CA PRO A 59 -20.46 -19.31 -9.33
C PRO A 59 -19.70 -20.04 -8.21
N SER A 60 -19.06 -21.15 -8.59
CA SER A 60 -17.73 -21.64 -8.18
C SER A 60 -17.35 -21.51 -6.69
N THR A 61 -17.76 -22.47 -5.86
CA THR A 61 -17.08 -22.78 -4.59
C THR A 61 -16.06 -23.88 -4.82
N ALA A 62 -14.78 -23.53 -5.00
CA ALA A 62 -13.69 -24.51 -4.95
C ALA A 62 -13.72 -25.26 -3.60
N PRO A 63 -13.41 -26.57 -3.58
CA PRO A 63 -13.39 -27.34 -2.34
C PRO A 63 -12.39 -26.74 -1.33
N ARG A 64 -12.82 -26.63 -0.07
CA ARG A 64 -12.01 -26.08 1.01
C ARG A 64 -11.27 -27.21 1.73
N TYR A 65 -9.95 -27.18 1.70
CA TYR A 65 -9.10 -28.17 2.37
C TYR A 65 -8.59 -27.64 3.72
N SER A 66 -8.49 -28.53 4.70
CA SER A 66 -7.76 -28.33 5.95
C SER A 66 -6.39 -28.99 5.89
N GLU A 67 -5.49 -28.64 6.82
CA GLU A 67 -4.18 -29.30 6.95
C GLU A 67 -4.33 -30.81 7.17
N LYS A 68 -5.37 -31.24 7.89
CA LYS A 68 -5.67 -32.65 8.13
C LYS A 68 -6.07 -33.38 6.84
N ASP A 69 -6.82 -32.71 5.96
CA ASP A 69 -7.21 -33.29 4.67
C ASP A 69 -5.97 -33.47 3.77
N LEU A 70 -5.05 -32.49 3.80
CA LEU A 70 -3.77 -32.59 3.10
C LEU A 70 -2.93 -33.75 3.66
N GLU A 71 -2.82 -33.88 4.98
CA GLU A 71 -2.07 -34.98 5.62
C GLU A 71 -2.63 -36.36 5.20
N GLN A 72 -3.94 -36.50 5.08
CA GLN A 72 -4.57 -37.74 4.62
C GLN A 72 -4.22 -38.06 3.15
N LEU A 73 -4.23 -37.04 2.28
CA LEU A 73 -3.84 -37.19 0.88
C LEU A 73 -2.33 -37.46 0.73
N GLU A 74 -1.48 -36.80 1.52
CA GLU A 74 -0.03 -37.03 1.59
C GLU A 74 0.26 -38.48 1.99
N ASN A 75 -0.43 -38.99 3.01
CA ASN A 75 -0.32 -40.39 3.43
C ASN A 75 -0.79 -41.35 2.33
N SER A 76 -1.88 -41.03 1.63
CA SER A 76 -2.37 -41.83 0.51
C SER A 76 -1.37 -41.87 -0.64
N HIS A 77 -0.76 -40.73 -0.97
CA HIS A 77 0.27 -40.65 -2.01
C HIS A 77 1.55 -41.41 -1.59
N ARG A 78 1.94 -41.36 -0.32
CA ARG A 78 3.08 -42.13 0.20
C ARG A 78 2.89 -43.64 0.07
N LEU A 79 1.67 -44.13 0.28
CA LEU A 79 1.32 -45.55 0.14
C LEU A 79 1.22 -45.98 -1.33
N PHE A 80 0.82 -45.06 -2.22
CA PHE A 80 0.56 -45.35 -3.63
C PHE A 80 1.17 -44.28 -4.56
N PRO A 81 2.51 -44.12 -4.60
CA PRO A 81 3.16 -42.99 -5.27
C PRO A 81 3.02 -43.02 -6.80
N LEU A 82 2.80 -44.20 -7.39
CA LEU A 82 2.59 -44.37 -8.84
C LEU A 82 1.13 -44.21 -9.27
N ASN A 83 0.20 -43.96 -8.34
CA ASN A 83 -1.21 -43.78 -8.68
C ASN A 83 -1.47 -42.32 -9.10
N GLU A 84 -1.56 -42.10 -10.41
CA GLU A 84 -1.77 -40.77 -11.00
C GLU A 84 -2.99 -40.03 -10.43
N LYS A 85 -4.09 -40.73 -10.14
CA LYS A 85 -5.29 -40.11 -9.58
C LYS A 85 -5.05 -39.59 -8.16
N ILE A 86 -4.28 -40.31 -7.34
CA ILE A 86 -3.91 -39.86 -5.99
C ILE A 86 -2.96 -38.67 -6.07
N THR A 87 -1.96 -38.73 -6.95
CA THR A 87 -1.03 -37.62 -7.20
C THR A 87 -1.77 -36.37 -7.66
N TYR A 88 -2.69 -36.50 -8.62
CA TYR A 88 -3.55 -35.41 -9.12
C TYR A 88 -4.41 -34.80 -8.01
N ASN A 89 -5.08 -35.65 -7.22
CA ASN A 89 -5.92 -35.17 -6.12
C ASN A 89 -5.11 -34.42 -5.06
N LEU A 90 -3.90 -34.88 -4.75
CA LEU A 90 -3.01 -34.22 -3.81
C LEU A 90 -2.54 -32.85 -4.34
N ALA A 91 -2.10 -32.77 -5.59
CA ALA A 91 -1.69 -31.50 -6.21
C ALA A 91 -2.86 -30.51 -6.28
N SER A 92 -4.06 -30.97 -6.65
CA SER A 92 -5.28 -30.16 -6.67
C SER A 92 -5.66 -29.65 -5.28
N ALA A 93 -5.49 -30.48 -4.24
CA ALA A 93 -5.74 -30.09 -2.86
C ALA A 93 -4.73 -29.05 -2.35
N TYR A 94 -3.44 -29.20 -2.68
CA TYR A 94 -2.44 -28.18 -2.43
C TYR A 94 -2.80 -26.87 -3.12
N ALA A 95 -3.15 -26.90 -4.41
CA ALA A 95 -3.54 -25.70 -5.15
C ALA A 95 -4.72 -24.98 -4.48
N ALA A 96 -5.78 -25.70 -4.12
CA ALA A 96 -6.95 -25.15 -3.46
C ALA A 96 -6.64 -24.57 -2.07
N TYR A 97 -5.81 -25.25 -1.27
CA TYR A 97 -5.38 -24.75 0.03
C TYR A 97 -4.44 -23.53 -0.09
N GLY A 98 -3.53 -23.55 -1.05
CA GLY A 98 -2.66 -22.42 -1.39
C GLY A 98 -3.47 -21.19 -1.80
N HIS A 99 -4.52 -21.35 -2.62
CA HIS A 99 -5.46 -20.28 -2.94
C HIS A 99 -6.18 -19.74 -1.71
N GLN A 100 -6.61 -20.61 -0.78
CA GLN A 100 -7.19 -20.15 0.48
C GLN A 100 -6.20 -19.26 1.25
N LEU A 101 -4.95 -19.70 1.41
CA LEU A 101 -3.89 -18.92 2.07
C LEU A 101 -3.63 -17.60 1.35
N PHE A 102 -3.62 -17.62 0.02
CA PHE A 102 -3.47 -16.44 -0.82
C PHE A 102 -4.59 -15.41 -0.58
N THR A 103 -5.86 -15.84 -0.55
CA THR A 103 -6.99 -14.94 -0.25
C THR A 103 -6.92 -14.37 1.17
N GLN A 104 -6.26 -15.06 2.10
CA GLN A 104 -5.95 -14.59 3.44
C GLN A 104 -4.67 -13.73 3.51
N LYS A 105 -4.07 -13.39 2.37
CA LYS A 105 -2.79 -12.67 2.25
C LYS A 105 -1.60 -13.36 2.93
N ARG A 106 -1.69 -14.66 3.18
CA ARG A 106 -0.61 -15.50 3.74
C ARG A 106 0.30 -15.99 2.63
N TYR A 107 0.90 -15.06 1.88
CA TYR A 107 1.63 -15.36 0.64
C TYR A 107 2.82 -16.31 0.83
N GLU A 108 3.56 -16.19 1.94
CA GLU A 108 4.70 -17.08 2.26
C GLU A 108 4.25 -18.54 2.36
N GLN A 109 3.12 -18.77 3.02
CA GLN A 109 2.58 -20.10 3.23
C GLN A 109 1.89 -20.63 1.97
N ALA A 110 1.24 -19.74 1.21
CA ALA A 110 0.68 -20.07 -0.08
C ALA A 110 1.78 -20.53 -1.07
N ASP A 111 2.90 -19.79 -1.16
CA ASP A 111 4.05 -20.18 -1.98
C ASP A 111 4.59 -21.56 -1.59
N ALA A 112 4.79 -21.83 -0.29
CA ALA A 112 5.26 -23.12 0.19
C ALA A 112 4.32 -24.29 -0.20
N VAL A 113 3.01 -24.05 -0.20
CA VAL A 113 2.02 -25.06 -0.61
C VAL A 113 1.97 -25.21 -2.13
N PHE A 114 2.07 -24.12 -2.89
CA PHE A 114 2.15 -24.17 -4.36
C PHE A 114 3.43 -24.87 -4.84
N LEU A 115 4.55 -24.71 -4.13
CA LEU A 115 5.78 -25.46 -4.39
C LEU A 115 5.54 -26.97 -4.30
N LYS A 116 4.84 -27.45 -3.26
CA LYS A 116 4.49 -28.86 -3.15
C LYS A 116 3.61 -29.36 -4.32
N ALA A 117 2.72 -28.51 -4.84
CA ALA A 117 1.93 -28.87 -6.02
C ALA A 117 2.80 -28.95 -7.29
N GLN A 118 3.73 -28.00 -7.45
CA GLN A 118 4.70 -27.96 -8.55
C GLN A 118 5.67 -29.15 -8.51
N GLU A 119 6.08 -29.62 -7.33
CA GLU A 119 6.91 -30.82 -7.18
C GLU A 119 6.22 -32.08 -7.73
N LEU A 120 4.89 -32.15 -7.66
CA LEU A 120 4.10 -33.26 -8.21
C LEU A 120 3.87 -33.12 -9.73
N TYR A 121 3.77 -31.89 -10.23
CA TYR A 121 3.56 -31.57 -11.65
C TYR A 121 4.44 -30.39 -12.08
N PRO A 122 5.74 -30.62 -12.34
CA PRO A 122 6.70 -29.54 -12.62
C PRO A 122 6.46 -28.82 -13.95
N ASP A 123 5.77 -29.47 -14.88
CA ASP A 123 5.46 -28.95 -16.20
C ASP A 123 4.14 -28.17 -16.25
N ASP A 124 3.37 -28.14 -15.16
CA ASP A 124 2.15 -27.33 -15.07
C ASP A 124 2.48 -25.86 -14.76
N ALA A 125 2.36 -25.03 -15.79
CA ALA A 125 2.62 -23.59 -15.73
C ALA A 125 1.76 -22.85 -14.68
N ALA A 126 0.61 -23.41 -14.28
CA ALA A 126 -0.26 -22.77 -13.30
C ALA A 126 0.45 -22.62 -11.95
N TYR A 127 1.25 -23.61 -11.53
CA TYR A 127 1.93 -23.55 -10.23
C TYR A 127 3.08 -22.55 -10.23
N ALA A 128 3.87 -22.50 -11.30
CA ALA A 128 4.90 -21.48 -11.48
C ALA A 128 4.28 -20.06 -11.49
N LEU A 129 3.15 -19.87 -12.18
CA LEU A 129 2.42 -18.60 -12.16
C LEU A 129 1.98 -18.22 -10.73
N LEU A 130 1.36 -19.14 -9.99
CA LEU A 130 0.86 -18.88 -8.64
C LEU A 130 1.99 -18.55 -7.66
N ARG A 131 3.13 -19.25 -7.75
CA ARG A 131 4.34 -18.96 -6.98
C ARG A 131 4.94 -17.60 -7.36
N GLY A 132 5.00 -17.29 -8.65
CA GLY A 132 5.43 -15.99 -9.16
C GLY A 132 4.61 -14.83 -8.58
N ILE A 133 3.28 -14.99 -8.55
CA ILE A 133 2.36 -14.00 -7.96
C ILE A 133 2.58 -13.87 -6.44
N CYS A 134 2.68 -14.98 -5.70
CA CYS A 134 3.00 -14.95 -4.27
C CYS A 134 4.30 -14.18 -4.00
N ASN A 135 5.37 -14.50 -4.75
CA ASN A 135 6.68 -13.91 -4.56
C ASN A 135 6.73 -12.43 -4.95
N TYR A 136 5.93 -11.99 -5.92
CA TYR A 136 5.72 -10.56 -6.21
C TYR A 136 5.14 -9.83 -4.99
N TYR A 137 4.09 -10.36 -4.35
CA TYR A 137 3.53 -9.75 -3.14
C TYR A 137 4.46 -9.85 -1.92
N LEU A 138 5.37 -10.81 -1.90
CA LEU A 138 6.45 -10.92 -0.91
C LEU A 138 7.65 -10.01 -1.21
N LYS A 139 7.63 -9.27 -2.34
CA LYS A 139 8.73 -8.41 -2.80
C LYS A 139 10.04 -9.18 -3.05
N LYS A 140 9.93 -10.48 -3.27
CA LYS A 140 11.04 -11.36 -3.70
C LYS A 140 11.09 -11.36 -5.22
N TYR A 141 11.41 -10.21 -5.80
CA TYR A 141 11.27 -9.94 -7.24
C TYR A 141 12.08 -10.90 -8.12
N GLU A 142 13.28 -11.31 -7.68
CA GLU A 142 14.09 -12.29 -8.41
C GLU A 142 13.40 -13.65 -8.53
N ILE A 143 12.83 -14.15 -7.43
CA ILE A 143 12.07 -15.41 -7.42
C ILE A 143 10.79 -15.23 -8.25
N ALA A 144 10.09 -14.11 -8.06
CA ALA A 144 8.87 -13.81 -8.80
C ALA A 144 9.12 -13.82 -10.32
N ARG A 145 10.19 -13.15 -10.77
CA ARG A 145 10.61 -13.10 -12.17
C ARG A 145 10.91 -14.50 -12.70
N SER A 146 11.75 -15.26 -12.00
CA SER A 146 12.13 -16.62 -12.41
C SER A 146 10.91 -17.54 -12.58
N GLU A 147 9.97 -17.54 -11.63
CA GLU A 147 8.78 -18.38 -11.68
C GLU A 147 7.81 -17.93 -12.79
N LEU A 148 7.66 -16.61 -13.01
CA LEU A 148 6.81 -16.07 -14.09
C LEU A 148 7.41 -16.33 -15.47
N GLU A 149 8.74 -16.25 -15.62
CA GLU A 149 9.44 -16.62 -16.85
C GLU A 149 9.33 -18.13 -17.13
N GLN A 150 9.40 -18.98 -16.08
CA GLN A 150 9.13 -20.40 -16.21
C GLN A 150 7.70 -20.66 -16.69
N ALA A 151 6.70 -20.05 -16.05
CA ALA A 151 5.29 -20.16 -16.47
C ALA A 151 5.10 -19.71 -17.93
N ARG A 152 5.77 -18.61 -18.32
CA ARG A 152 5.78 -18.11 -19.70
C ARG A 152 6.38 -19.12 -20.69
N SER A 153 7.46 -19.79 -20.31
CA SER A 153 8.11 -20.78 -21.18
C SER A 153 7.24 -22.03 -21.41
N GLN A 154 6.42 -22.40 -20.42
CA GLN A 154 5.58 -23.60 -20.44
C GLN A 154 4.22 -23.36 -21.11
N ALA A 155 3.55 -22.23 -20.84
CA ALA A 155 2.21 -21.93 -21.33
C ALA A 155 2.13 -20.75 -22.32
N GLY A 156 3.26 -20.14 -22.65
CA GLY A 156 3.34 -18.97 -23.51
C GLY A 156 2.87 -17.67 -22.85
N ASP A 157 2.56 -16.69 -23.67
CA ASP A 157 2.18 -15.32 -23.27
C ASP A 157 0.71 -15.24 -22.75
N SER A 158 0.40 -15.91 -21.64
CA SER A 158 -0.91 -15.73 -20.99
C SER A 158 -1.05 -14.30 -20.44
N ILE A 159 -2.29 -13.81 -20.33
CA ILE A 159 -2.54 -12.42 -19.89
C ILE A 159 -2.00 -12.22 -18.46
N GLU A 160 -2.21 -13.20 -17.58
CA GLU A 160 -1.77 -13.18 -16.19
C GLU A 160 -0.24 -13.16 -16.08
N VAL A 161 0.46 -14.01 -16.86
CA VAL A 161 1.93 -14.02 -16.88
C VAL A 161 2.48 -12.68 -17.35
N LEU A 162 1.97 -12.14 -18.47
CA LEU A 162 2.42 -10.85 -18.99
C LEU A 162 2.15 -9.71 -17.99
N PHE A 163 0.99 -9.73 -17.35
CA PHE A 163 0.60 -8.71 -16.37
C PHE A 163 1.53 -8.71 -15.16
N PHE A 164 1.74 -9.87 -14.52
CA PHE A 164 2.58 -9.96 -13.34
C PHE A 164 4.07 -9.83 -13.64
N LEU A 165 4.55 -10.33 -14.78
CA LEU A 165 5.94 -10.12 -15.18
C LEU A 165 6.19 -8.64 -15.48
N GLY A 166 5.23 -7.94 -16.11
CA GLY A 166 5.29 -6.49 -16.27
C GLY A 166 5.29 -5.74 -14.93
N LEU A 167 4.52 -6.19 -13.93
CA LEU A 167 4.56 -5.61 -12.57
C LEU A 167 5.93 -5.80 -11.91
N VAL A 168 6.52 -6.99 -12.04
CA VAL A 168 7.88 -7.24 -11.52
C VAL A 168 8.89 -6.31 -12.20
N LEU A 169 8.89 -6.24 -13.53
CA LEU A 169 9.81 -5.37 -14.29
C LEU A 169 9.62 -3.89 -13.95
N TYR A 170 8.38 -3.45 -13.79
CA TYR A 170 8.07 -2.08 -13.40
C TYR A 170 8.64 -1.74 -12.01
N ASP A 171 8.50 -2.66 -11.05
CA ASP A 171 9.02 -2.50 -9.69
C ASP A 171 10.55 -2.66 -9.62
N THR A 172 11.19 -3.32 -10.59
CA THR A 172 12.65 -3.47 -10.70
C THR A 172 13.30 -2.53 -11.72
N ASP A 173 12.64 -1.40 -12.00
CA ASP A 173 13.13 -0.29 -12.85
C ASP A 173 13.28 -0.58 -14.37
N ASP A 174 12.82 -1.74 -14.84
CA ASP A 174 12.74 -2.12 -16.26
C ASP A 174 11.42 -1.62 -16.92
N ARG A 175 11.08 -0.34 -16.72
CA ARG A 175 9.76 0.23 -17.09
C ARG A 175 9.41 0.08 -18.57
N GLN A 176 10.39 0.20 -19.47
CA GLN A 176 10.14 0.05 -20.90
C GLN A 176 9.66 -1.37 -21.24
N GLN A 177 10.35 -2.38 -20.69
CA GLN A 177 9.94 -3.78 -20.88
C GLN A 177 8.58 -4.07 -20.23
N ALA A 178 8.30 -3.47 -19.07
CA ALA A 178 6.97 -3.57 -18.44
C ALA A 178 5.86 -3.05 -19.36
N VAL A 179 6.05 -1.88 -19.98
CA VAL A 179 5.12 -1.30 -20.95
C VAL A 179 4.93 -2.23 -22.15
N GLU A 180 6.00 -2.79 -22.70
CA GLU A 180 5.93 -3.74 -23.83
C GLU A 180 5.11 -4.99 -23.49
N LEU A 181 5.32 -5.58 -22.31
CA LEU A 181 4.55 -6.75 -21.85
C LEU A 181 3.07 -6.42 -21.64
N TRP A 182 2.76 -5.28 -21.03
CA TRP A 182 1.37 -4.88 -20.82
C TRP A 182 0.67 -4.48 -22.12
N GLU A 183 1.37 -3.89 -23.10
CA GLU A 183 0.82 -3.67 -24.44
C GLU A 183 0.48 -4.98 -25.13
N LEU A 184 1.34 -6.00 -24.98
CA LEU A 184 1.07 -7.33 -25.49
C LEU A 184 -0.14 -7.97 -24.78
N ALA A 185 -0.26 -7.80 -23.46
CA ALA A 185 -1.39 -8.28 -22.68
C ALA A 185 -2.70 -7.57 -23.09
N LEU A 186 -2.65 -6.26 -23.33
CA LEU A 186 -3.79 -5.45 -23.77
C LEU A 186 -4.25 -5.83 -25.17
N LYS A 187 -3.35 -6.16 -26.09
CA LYS A 187 -3.72 -6.69 -27.42
C LYS A 187 -4.56 -7.96 -27.33
N ARG A 188 -4.29 -8.81 -26.32
CA ARG A 188 -5.04 -10.05 -26.06
C ARG A 188 -6.35 -9.80 -25.32
N ALA A 189 -6.39 -8.80 -24.43
CA ALA A 189 -7.59 -8.42 -23.68
C ALA A 189 -7.79 -6.89 -23.62
N PRO A 190 -8.32 -6.26 -24.70
CA PRO A 190 -8.36 -4.81 -24.84
C PRO A 190 -9.20 -4.04 -23.79
N GLY A 191 -10.11 -4.73 -23.10
CA GLY A 191 -11.01 -4.15 -22.11
C GLY A 191 -10.59 -4.35 -20.65
N ARG A 192 -9.44 -4.98 -20.38
CA ARG A 192 -8.98 -5.22 -19.00
C ARG A 192 -8.51 -3.91 -18.36
N LYS A 193 -9.34 -3.37 -17.47
CA LYS A 193 -9.08 -2.10 -16.78
C LYS A 193 -7.75 -2.12 -16.02
N GLU A 194 -7.39 -3.21 -15.34
CA GLU A 194 -6.14 -3.24 -14.58
C GLU A 194 -4.89 -3.04 -15.47
N ILE A 195 -4.92 -3.54 -16.72
CA ILE A 195 -3.81 -3.38 -17.68
C ILE A 195 -3.77 -1.95 -18.21
N LEU A 196 -4.94 -1.37 -18.50
CA LEU A 196 -5.04 0.03 -18.92
C LEU A 196 -4.53 1.00 -17.85
N ASP A 197 -4.87 0.75 -16.59
CA ASP A 197 -4.47 1.60 -15.46
C ASP A 197 -2.94 1.58 -15.28
N VAL A 198 -2.30 0.40 -15.28
CA VAL A 198 -0.83 0.30 -15.14
C VAL A 198 -0.08 0.86 -16.35
N LEU A 199 -0.59 0.66 -17.58
CA LEU A 199 -0.01 1.25 -18.78
C LEU A 199 -0.11 2.77 -18.78
N SER A 200 -1.28 3.30 -18.43
CA SER A 200 -1.51 4.75 -18.35
C SER A 200 -0.53 5.38 -17.35
N LYS A 201 -0.41 4.77 -16.16
CA LYS A 201 0.55 5.19 -15.13
C LYS A 201 1.98 5.16 -15.64
N ALA A 202 2.45 4.01 -16.13
CA ALA A 202 3.84 3.86 -16.56
C ALA A 202 4.21 4.76 -17.75
N ARG A 203 3.29 5.04 -18.66
CA ARG A 203 3.51 5.99 -19.77
C ARG A 203 3.61 7.43 -19.27
N LYS A 204 2.73 7.86 -18.36
CA LYS A 204 2.80 9.20 -17.73
C LYS A 204 4.15 9.39 -17.03
N GLU A 205 4.56 8.40 -16.25
CA GLU A 205 5.84 8.41 -15.55
C GLU A 205 7.02 8.45 -16.51
N THR A 206 7.06 7.57 -17.51
CA THR A 206 8.16 7.54 -18.49
C THR A 206 8.26 8.87 -19.24
N ALA A 207 7.13 9.48 -19.60
CA ALA A 207 7.12 10.77 -20.30
C ALA A 207 7.71 11.91 -19.47
N VAL A 208 7.46 11.93 -18.16
CA VAL A 208 7.97 12.95 -17.24
C VAL A 208 9.41 12.65 -16.82
N GLU A 209 9.66 11.42 -16.37
CA GLU A 209 10.89 11.03 -15.70
C GLU A 209 12.06 10.79 -16.68
N ALA A 210 11.80 10.57 -17.98
CA ALA A 210 12.86 10.36 -18.98
C ALA A 210 13.81 11.56 -19.13
N SER A 211 13.36 12.76 -18.77
CA SER A 211 14.18 13.98 -18.81
C SER A 211 14.84 14.32 -17.48
N MET A 212 14.55 13.57 -16.42
CA MET A 212 15.02 13.89 -15.07
C MET A 212 16.48 13.50 -14.87
N ASP A 213 17.20 14.40 -14.19
CA ASP A 213 18.53 14.11 -13.70
C ASP A 213 18.47 13.05 -12.60
N GLN A 214 19.54 12.29 -12.47
CA GLN A 214 19.64 11.17 -11.53
C GLN A 214 20.69 11.45 -10.46
N GLY A 215 20.48 10.86 -9.29
CA GLY A 215 21.41 10.83 -8.17
C GLY A 215 21.12 9.63 -7.29
N HIS A 216 21.94 9.40 -6.27
CA HIS A 216 21.68 8.34 -5.30
C HIS A 216 22.38 8.63 -3.97
N SER A 217 21.95 7.93 -2.93
CA SER A 217 22.63 7.84 -1.63
C SER A 217 22.81 6.38 -1.25
N SER A 218 22.97 6.07 0.04
CA SER A 218 23.08 4.69 0.51
C SER A 218 21.76 3.94 0.32
N ARG A 219 20.65 4.58 0.70
CA ARG A 219 19.32 3.96 0.76
C ARG A 219 18.33 4.46 -0.28
N PHE A 220 18.71 5.43 -1.10
CA PHE A 220 17.79 6.08 -2.02
C PHE A 220 18.39 6.20 -3.41
N ASP A 221 17.57 6.00 -4.43
CA ASP A 221 17.85 6.40 -5.80
C ASP A 221 16.96 7.59 -6.13
N LEU A 222 17.54 8.67 -6.62
CA LEU A 222 16.87 9.95 -6.82
C LEU A 222 16.75 10.27 -8.31
N SER A 223 15.55 10.65 -8.72
CA SER A 223 15.28 11.34 -9.99
C SER A 223 14.73 12.73 -9.69
N TYR A 224 15.16 13.77 -10.39
CA TYR A 224 14.67 15.12 -10.17
C TYR A 224 14.55 15.93 -11.46
N ASP A 225 13.58 16.83 -11.49
CA ASP A 225 13.40 17.80 -12.58
C ASP A 225 14.71 18.56 -12.87
N PRO A 226 15.12 18.74 -14.15
CA PRO A 226 16.39 19.41 -14.50
C PRO A 226 16.52 20.86 -14.01
N ASP A 227 15.40 21.51 -13.70
CA ASP A 227 15.38 22.88 -13.18
C ASP A 227 15.58 22.93 -11.65
N VAL A 228 15.65 21.78 -10.98
CA VAL A 228 15.91 21.69 -9.54
C VAL A 228 17.40 21.78 -9.29
N ASP A 229 17.80 22.69 -8.41
CA ASP A 229 19.19 22.83 -8.01
C ASP A 229 19.72 21.51 -7.41
N THR A 230 20.81 20.99 -7.97
CA THR A 230 21.39 19.71 -7.54
C THR A 230 21.76 19.71 -6.05
N ALA A 231 22.23 20.84 -5.50
CA ALA A 231 22.57 20.90 -4.08
C ALA A 231 21.31 20.80 -3.20
N PHE A 232 20.21 21.43 -3.60
CA PHE A 232 18.90 21.21 -2.96
C PHE A 232 18.45 19.75 -3.05
N ALA A 233 18.56 19.12 -4.23
CA ALA A 233 18.18 17.74 -4.46
C ALA A 233 18.97 16.76 -3.56
N LEU A 234 20.29 16.97 -3.41
CA LEU A 234 21.13 16.19 -2.49
C LEU A 234 20.79 16.46 -1.02
N THR A 235 20.43 17.70 -0.66
CA THR A 235 19.96 18.03 0.70
C THR A 235 18.68 17.26 1.05
N VAL A 236 17.80 17.02 0.08
CA VAL A 236 16.60 16.18 0.28
C VAL A 236 17.00 14.75 0.62
N LEU A 237 18.00 14.18 -0.05
CA LEU A 237 18.52 12.85 0.27
C LEU A 237 19.12 12.80 1.68
N ASP A 238 19.90 13.79 2.09
CA ASP A 238 20.49 13.84 3.44
C ASP A 238 19.41 13.83 4.54
N VAL A 239 18.31 14.54 4.31
CA VAL A 239 17.16 14.53 5.23
C VAL A 239 16.45 13.19 5.22
N LEU A 240 16.28 12.55 4.05
CA LEU A 240 15.69 11.21 3.96
C LEU A 240 16.57 10.15 4.62
N GLU A 241 17.90 10.25 4.53
CA GLU A 241 18.83 9.38 5.25
C GLU A 241 18.71 9.56 6.77
N SER A 242 18.50 10.80 7.23
CA SER A 242 18.20 11.09 8.64
C SER A 242 16.85 10.54 9.07
N ALA A 243 15.81 10.69 8.23
CA ALA A 243 14.50 10.08 8.46
C ALA A 243 14.60 8.56 8.56
N ALA A 244 15.35 7.94 7.65
CA ALA A 244 15.60 6.51 7.64
C ALA A 244 16.29 6.01 8.90
N ASN A 245 17.32 6.71 9.39
CA ASN A 245 17.95 6.38 10.66
C ASN A 245 16.95 6.37 11.82
N THR A 246 16.12 7.42 11.92
CA THR A 246 15.14 7.55 13.01
C THR A 246 14.05 6.49 12.90
N VAL A 247 13.36 6.42 11.76
CA VAL A 247 12.20 5.54 11.57
C VAL A 247 12.61 4.06 11.65
N ASN A 248 13.72 3.67 11.02
CA ASN A 248 14.18 2.29 11.06
C ASN A 248 14.58 1.86 12.47
N SER A 249 15.18 2.76 13.25
CA SER A 249 15.55 2.47 14.64
C SER A 249 14.32 2.30 15.53
N GLU A 250 13.30 3.16 15.39
CA GLU A 250 12.09 3.08 16.23
C GLU A 250 11.23 1.87 15.89
N LEU A 251 11.07 1.57 14.59
CA LEU A 251 10.29 0.42 14.12
C LEU A 251 11.11 -0.87 14.00
N ASP A 252 12.42 -0.82 14.27
CA ASP A 252 13.36 -1.93 14.17
C ASP A 252 13.21 -2.72 12.86
N HIS A 253 13.11 -1.99 11.75
CA HIS A 253 12.96 -2.55 10.41
C HIS A 253 13.78 -1.72 9.43
N TYR A 254 14.58 -2.41 8.61
CA TYR A 254 15.57 -1.79 7.75
C TYR A 254 15.33 -2.26 6.30
N PRO A 255 14.64 -1.45 5.47
CA PRO A 255 14.51 -1.71 4.05
C PRO A 255 15.87 -2.02 3.42
N GLN A 256 15.96 -3.13 2.68
CA GLN A 256 17.21 -3.57 2.05
C GLN A 256 17.37 -3.01 0.64
N ALA A 257 16.26 -2.86 -0.07
CA ALA A 257 16.26 -2.22 -1.38
C ALA A 257 16.39 -0.70 -1.23
N ARG A 258 17.03 -0.06 -2.20
CA ARG A 258 17.01 1.39 -2.27
C ARG A 258 15.60 1.87 -2.61
N VAL A 259 15.16 2.90 -1.92
CA VAL A 259 13.84 3.49 -2.11
C VAL A 259 13.95 4.53 -3.22
N PRO A 260 13.18 4.41 -4.31
CA PRO A 260 13.20 5.41 -5.37
C PRO A 260 12.52 6.69 -4.87
N VAL A 261 13.10 7.84 -5.21
CA VAL A 261 12.66 9.19 -4.83
C VAL A 261 12.56 10.04 -6.10
N GLY A 262 11.47 10.76 -6.26
CA GLY A 262 11.26 11.67 -7.38
C GLY A 262 10.96 13.08 -6.90
N ILE A 263 11.71 14.08 -7.37
CA ILE A 263 11.42 15.50 -7.13
C ILE A 263 10.85 16.11 -8.41
N TYR A 264 9.59 16.50 -8.35
CA TYR A 264 8.80 16.98 -9.48
C TYR A 264 8.46 18.46 -9.30
N LYS A 265 8.32 19.18 -10.42
CA LYS A 265 7.49 20.37 -10.49
C LYS A 265 6.04 20.02 -10.15
N ARG A 266 5.28 21.01 -9.66
CA ARG A 266 3.91 20.82 -9.20
C ARG A 266 2.98 20.22 -10.28
N GLY A 267 3.10 20.69 -11.53
CA GLY A 267 2.27 20.21 -12.65
C GLY A 267 2.58 18.77 -13.04
N ASP A 268 3.87 18.41 -13.11
CA ASP A 268 4.31 17.06 -13.44
C ASP A 268 3.97 16.08 -12.30
N TYR A 269 4.11 16.53 -11.05
CA TYR A 269 3.66 15.79 -9.88
C TYR A 269 2.17 15.41 -9.98
N GLN A 270 1.29 16.37 -10.25
CA GLN A 270 -0.14 16.13 -10.43
C GLN A 270 -0.42 15.18 -11.58
N THR A 271 0.29 15.34 -12.70
CA THR A 271 0.13 14.51 -13.90
C THR A 271 0.44 13.04 -13.62
N VAL A 272 1.52 12.79 -12.87
CA VAL A 272 2.01 11.44 -12.57
C VAL A 272 1.21 10.77 -11.47
N THR A 273 0.87 11.51 -10.42
CA THR A 273 0.26 10.93 -9.22
C THR A 273 -1.27 10.94 -9.24
N ASP A 274 -1.86 11.73 -10.14
CA ASP A 274 -3.28 12.13 -10.07
C ASP A 274 -3.65 12.72 -8.68
N SER A 275 -2.64 13.12 -7.88
CA SER A 275 -2.79 13.74 -6.57
C SER A 275 -3.03 15.23 -6.77
N PRO A 276 -4.05 15.80 -6.14
CA PRO A 276 -4.31 17.21 -6.40
C PRO A 276 -3.36 18.17 -5.67
N ASP A 277 -3.57 19.46 -5.91
CA ASP A 277 -2.53 20.50 -5.85
C ASP A 277 -1.80 20.64 -4.52
N TRP A 278 -2.52 20.51 -3.41
CA TRP A 278 -1.95 20.80 -2.10
C TRP A 278 -1.28 19.57 -1.44
N SER A 279 -1.27 18.40 -2.11
CA SER A 279 -0.53 17.22 -1.64
C SER A 279 0.95 17.59 -1.38
N GLY A 280 1.44 17.19 -0.20
CA GLY A 280 2.80 17.49 0.26
C GLY A 280 3.83 16.51 -0.29
N GLY A 281 3.39 15.30 -0.62
CA GLY A 281 4.15 14.17 -1.11
C GLY A 281 3.20 12.97 -1.20
N VAL A 282 3.67 11.89 -1.82
CA VAL A 282 3.00 10.59 -1.78
C VAL A 282 4.02 9.48 -1.85
N TYR A 283 3.74 8.38 -1.16
CA TYR A 283 4.43 7.11 -1.33
C TYR A 283 3.50 6.09 -2.01
N ASP A 284 3.88 5.65 -3.21
CA ASP A 284 3.14 4.67 -4.01
C ASP A 284 4.01 3.47 -4.45
N GLY A 285 5.11 3.25 -3.72
CA GLY A 285 6.26 2.45 -4.15
C GLY A 285 7.47 3.33 -4.48
N LYS A 286 7.22 4.59 -4.86
CA LYS A 286 8.21 5.67 -4.97
C LYS A 286 7.83 6.80 -4.04
N ILE A 287 8.81 7.45 -3.40
CA ILE A 287 8.58 8.72 -2.71
C ILE A 287 8.51 9.81 -3.77
N ARG A 288 7.33 10.43 -3.96
CA ARG A 288 7.12 11.49 -4.96
C ARG A 288 6.92 12.82 -4.25
N LEU A 289 7.73 13.83 -4.60
CA LEU A 289 7.79 15.10 -3.90
C LEU A 289 7.55 16.27 -4.88
N PRO A 290 6.54 17.12 -4.67
CA PRO A 290 6.28 18.31 -5.48
C PRO A 290 7.18 19.50 -5.07
N PHE A 291 8.47 19.23 -4.86
CA PHE A 291 9.44 20.20 -4.33
C PHE A 291 10.22 20.92 -5.43
N GLY A 292 9.88 20.72 -6.71
CA GLY A 292 10.65 21.25 -7.84
C GLY A 292 10.74 22.77 -7.96
N SER A 293 10.06 23.53 -7.11
CA SER A 293 10.21 25.00 -7.00
C SER A 293 10.78 25.47 -5.66
N ALA A 294 11.03 24.55 -4.73
CA ALA A 294 11.64 24.86 -3.45
C ALA A 294 13.15 25.06 -3.62
N LYS A 295 13.73 26.00 -2.85
CA LYS A 295 15.16 26.31 -2.87
C LYS A 295 15.90 25.87 -1.62
N GLU A 296 15.17 25.64 -0.54
CA GLU A 296 15.70 25.26 0.76
C GLU A 296 14.71 24.37 1.51
N ILE A 297 15.22 23.52 2.40
CA ILE A 297 14.40 22.65 3.24
C ILE A 297 14.08 23.37 4.54
N ASN A 298 12.85 23.89 4.64
CA ASN A 298 12.32 24.42 5.88
C ASN A 298 11.76 23.29 6.79
N PRO A 299 11.44 23.57 8.07
CA PRO A 299 10.92 22.54 8.99
C PRO A 299 9.66 21.82 8.50
N ALA A 300 8.79 22.51 7.75
CA ALA A 300 7.57 21.91 7.23
C ALA A 300 7.84 20.90 6.10
N LEU A 301 8.78 21.20 5.18
CA LEU A 301 9.23 20.25 4.17
C LEU A 301 9.98 19.07 4.80
N ARG A 302 10.79 19.35 5.83
CA ARG A 302 11.48 18.31 6.61
C ARG A 302 10.50 17.33 7.27
N ALA A 303 9.38 17.85 7.79
CA ALA A 303 8.30 17.02 8.34
C ALA A 303 7.63 16.13 7.28
N VAL A 304 7.43 16.65 6.06
CA VAL A 304 6.91 15.84 4.94
C VAL A 304 7.88 14.70 4.61
N LEU A 305 9.19 14.95 4.53
CA LEU A 305 10.17 13.89 4.23
C LEU A 305 10.16 12.76 5.26
N TYR A 306 10.03 13.09 6.55
CA TYR A 306 9.87 12.07 7.61
C TYR A 306 8.54 11.33 7.51
N HIS A 307 7.46 12.02 7.13
CA HIS A 307 6.14 11.44 6.92
C HIS A 307 6.15 10.44 5.75
N GLU A 308 6.66 10.84 4.58
CA GLU A 308 6.73 9.98 3.40
C GLU A 308 7.62 8.76 3.62
N TYR A 309 8.78 8.93 4.29
CA TYR A 309 9.63 7.79 4.59
C TYR A 309 8.98 6.81 5.58
N ALA A 310 8.18 7.28 6.54
CA ALA A 310 7.46 6.40 7.45
C ALA A 310 6.51 5.46 6.70
N HIS A 311 5.87 5.92 5.62
CA HIS A 311 5.03 5.06 4.78
C HIS A 311 5.81 3.92 4.14
N VAL A 312 7.10 4.09 3.80
CA VAL A 312 7.95 3.02 3.26
C VAL A 312 8.01 1.87 4.27
N VAL A 313 8.41 2.16 5.51
CA VAL A 313 8.62 1.15 6.56
C VAL A 313 7.28 0.52 6.97
N VAL A 314 6.22 1.32 7.09
CA VAL A 314 4.87 0.79 7.38
C VAL A 314 4.40 -0.13 6.26
N PHE A 315 4.61 0.25 5.00
CA PHE A 315 4.21 -0.57 3.86
C PHE A 315 4.96 -1.90 3.83
N GLU A 316 6.27 -1.93 4.06
CA GLU A 316 7.04 -3.18 4.10
C GLU A 316 6.59 -4.10 5.25
N LEU A 317 6.41 -3.57 6.46
CA LEU A 317 5.98 -4.36 7.62
C LEU A 317 4.57 -4.92 7.45
N THR A 318 3.67 -4.15 6.82
CA THR A 318 2.25 -4.51 6.68
C THR A 318 1.92 -5.17 5.34
N ARG A 319 2.85 -5.18 4.37
CA ARG A 319 2.62 -5.62 2.99
C ARG A 319 1.39 -4.94 2.36
N GLY A 320 1.22 -3.65 2.65
CA GLY A 320 0.06 -2.85 2.23
C GLY A 320 -1.26 -3.15 2.96
N ASN A 321 -1.26 -4.03 3.98
CA ASN A 321 -2.44 -4.38 4.77
C ASN A 321 -2.61 -3.49 6.02
N CYS A 322 -2.30 -2.20 5.92
CA CYS A 322 -2.43 -1.25 7.04
C CYS A 322 -3.77 -0.49 6.98
N PRO A 323 -4.55 -0.40 8.08
CA PRO A 323 -5.69 0.52 8.11
C PRO A 323 -5.19 1.96 8.00
N LEU A 324 -5.93 2.79 7.25
CA LEU A 324 -5.47 4.13 6.88
C LEU A 324 -5.14 5.01 8.10
N TRP A 325 -5.96 4.99 9.15
CA TRP A 325 -5.67 5.74 10.37
C TRP A 325 -4.33 5.37 11.03
N LEU A 326 -3.92 4.09 10.98
CA LEU A 326 -2.68 3.66 11.59
C LEU A 326 -1.49 4.08 10.72
N ASN A 327 -1.62 3.91 9.40
CA ASN A 327 -0.61 4.32 8.43
C ASN A 327 -0.32 5.83 8.55
N GLU A 328 -1.37 6.65 8.49
CA GLU A 328 -1.28 8.11 8.58
C GLU A 328 -0.87 8.58 9.98
N GLY A 329 -1.35 7.91 11.03
CA GLY A 329 -0.99 8.24 12.41
C GLY A 329 0.49 8.04 12.70
N ILE A 330 1.10 6.96 12.21
CA ILE A 330 2.55 6.70 12.33
C ILE A 330 3.34 7.75 11.56
N ALA A 331 2.95 8.03 10.32
CA ALA A 331 3.62 9.03 9.49
C ALA A 331 3.52 10.44 10.10
N GLU A 332 2.37 10.81 10.67
CA GLU A 332 2.20 12.06 11.42
C GLU A 332 3.07 12.11 12.69
N VAL A 333 3.23 11.00 13.43
CA VAL A 333 4.13 10.96 14.61
C VAL A 333 5.55 11.34 14.21
N PHE A 334 6.10 10.73 13.17
CA PHE A 334 7.44 11.07 12.69
C PHE A 334 7.51 12.48 12.11
N GLY A 335 6.55 12.90 11.28
CA GLY A 335 6.55 14.27 10.74
C GLY A 335 6.51 15.35 11.82
N ARG A 336 5.73 15.15 12.89
CA ARG A 336 5.56 16.13 13.98
C ARG A 336 6.78 16.28 14.88
N THR A 337 7.67 15.29 14.92
CA THR A 337 8.98 15.47 15.59
C THR A 337 9.85 16.52 14.88
N GLN A 338 9.58 16.81 13.60
CA GLN A 338 10.32 17.80 12.82
C GLN A 338 9.58 19.15 12.78
N TYR A 339 8.24 19.13 12.73
CA TYR A 339 7.41 20.33 12.79
C TYR A 339 6.05 20.04 13.43
N ASN A 340 5.90 20.42 14.70
CA ASN A 340 4.69 20.14 15.47
C ASN A 340 3.58 21.15 15.16
N ARG A 341 2.42 20.65 14.69
CA ARG A 341 1.24 21.47 14.35
C ARG A 341 0.17 21.38 15.45
N PRO A 342 -0.59 22.44 15.74
CA PRO A 342 -1.68 22.39 16.71
C PRO A 342 -2.74 21.31 16.37
N LEU A 343 -3.33 20.69 17.39
CA LEU A 343 -4.39 19.68 17.26
C LEU A 343 -5.78 20.30 17.37
N THR A 344 -5.98 21.44 16.71
CA THR A 344 -7.14 22.30 16.95
C THR A 344 -8.49 21.60 16.73
N GLU A 345 -8.67 20.84 15.65
CA GLU A 345 -9.95 20.16 15.40
C GLU A 345 -10.18 19.01 16.38
N LEU A 346 -9.13 18.28 16.75
CA LEU A 346 -9.22 17.24 17.78
C LEU A 346 -9.57 17.84 19.15
N GLU A 347 -8.98 18.98 19.53
CA GLU A 347 -9.33 19.68 20.77
C GLU A 347 -10.80 20.12 20.78
N HIS A 348 -11.32 20.63 19.65
CA HIS A 348 -12.73 21.00 19.52
C HIS A 348 -13.65 19.77 19.57
N ALA A 349 -13.27 18.69 18.89
CA ALA A 349 -13.98 17.41 18.89
C ALA A 349 -14.05 16.79 20.29
N ALA A 350 -12.92 16.76 21.01
CA ALA A 350 -12.82 16.23 22.36
C ALA A 350 -13.71 16.99 23.34
N ARG A 351 -13.74 18.33 23.29
CA ARG A 351 -14.64 19.15 24.14
C ARG A 351 -16.12 18.89 23.89
N LYS A 352 -16.49 18.52 22.67
CA LYS A 352 -17.87 18.19 22.29
C LYS A 352 -18.22 16.71 22.50
N GLY A 353 -17.23 15.86 22.82
CA GLY A 353 -17.41 14.41 22.86
C GLY A 353 -17.66 13.77 21.49
N VAL A 354 -17.35 14.48 20.39
CA VAL A 354 -17.62 14.04 19.00
C VAL A 354 -16.31 13.69 18.33
N VAL A 355 -15.81 12.48 18.57
CA VAL A 355 -14.67 11.89 17.86
C VAL A 355 -15.17 10.93 16.78
N THR A 356 -14.39 10.77 15.72
CA THR A 356 -14.76 9.85 14.64
C THR A 356 -14.55 8.41 15.09
N ASP A 357 -15.37 7.48 14.62
CA ASP A 357 -15.14 6.06 14.86
C ASP A 357 -13.95 5.58 14.02
N PHE A 358 -12.93 4.99 14.66
CA PHE A 358 -11.72 4.50 13.99
C PHE A 358 -12.02 3.45 12.92
N ARG A 359 -13.09 2.66 13.08
CA ARG A 359 -13.51 1.68 12.05
C ARG A 359 -13.90 2.35 10.73
N LYS A 360 -14.43 3.58 10.79
CA LYS A 360 -14.72 4.38 9.58
C LYS A 360 -13.45 4.95 8.94
N LEU A 361 -12.38 5.08 9.73
CA LEU A 361 -11.08 5.58 9.32
C LEU A 361 -10.13 4.49 8.80
N GLU A 362 -10.56 3.23 8.71
CA GLU A 362 -9.71 2.13 8.25
C GLU A 362 -9.52 2.10 6.74
N LYS A 363 -10.54 2.49 5.95
CA LYS A 363 -10.54 2.29 4.50
C LYS A 363 -10.19 3.53 3.70
N SER A 364 -10.80 4.67 4.01
CA SER A 364 -10.59 5.90 3.23
C SER A 364 -11.02 7.12 4.02
N PHE A 365 -10.31 8.22 3.81
CA PHE A 365 -10.75 9.56 4.20
C PHE A 365 -11.49 10.28 3.06
N SER A 366 -11.63 9.63 1.90
CA SER A 366 -12.26 10.20 0.72
C SER A 366 -13.76 10.38 0.96
N GLY A 367 -14.28 11.56 0.61
CA GLY A 367 -15.68 11.93 0.81
C GLY A 367 -15.98 12.57 2.17
N LEU A 368 -15.00 12.68 3.06
CA LEU A 368 -15.11 13.50 4.27
C LEU A 368 -15.09 14.99 3.90
N ALA A 369 -15.85 15.80 4.63
CA ALA A 369 -15.69 17.23 4.53
C ALA A 369 -14.29 17.62 5.01
N SER A 370 -13.78 18.74 4.50
CA SER A 370 -12.55 19.38 4.91
C SER A 370 -12.24 19.24 6.41
N ALA A 371 -13.09 19.76 7.31
CA ALA A 371 -12.83 19.72 8.74
C ALA A 371 -12.74 18.28 9.30
N ASP A 372 -13.58 17.38 8.80
CA ASP A 372 -13.62 15.98 9.23
C ASP A 372 -12.35 15.22 8.84
N ALA A 373 -11.76 15.57 7.69
CA ALA A 373 -10.48 15.03 7.28
C ALA A 373 -9.33 15.57 8.16
N ILE A 374 -9.31 16.86 8.57
CA ILE A 374 -8.27 17.35 9.52
C ILE A 374 -8.40 16.57 10.81
N LEU A 375 -9.63 16.42 11.29
CA LEU A 375 -9.91 15.65 12.50
C LEU A 375 -9.42 14.21 12.37
N ALA A 376 -9.64 13.54 11.23
CA ALA A 376 -9.16 12.18 11.00
C ALA A 376 -7.64 12.04 11.14
N TYR A 377 -6.85 12.95 10.54
CA TYR A 377 -5.39 12.94 10.69
C TYR A 377 -4.95 13.24 12.11
N GLN A 378 -5.53 14.27 12.75
CA GLN A 378 -5.18 14.62 14.13
C GLN A 378 -5.55 13.51 15.13
N GLN A 379 -6.69 12.85 14.92
CA GLN A 379 -7.15 11.72 15.70
C GLN A 379 -6.24 10.49 15.50
N SER A 380 -5.86 10.21 14.24
CA SER A 380 -4.93 9.15 13.88
C SER A 380 -3.58 9.33 14.58
N TYR A 381 -3.00 10.54 14.46
CA TYR A 381 -1.79 10.92 15.20
C TYR A 381 -1.95 10.72 16.71
N SER A 382 -3.05 11.22 17.29
CA SER A 382 -3.26 11.17 18.74
C SER A 382 -3.35 9.72 19.25
N MET A 383 -4.03 8.84 18.52
CA MET A 383 -4.12 7.42 18.87
C MET A 383 -2.76 6.73 18.79
N VAL A 384 -2.01 6.93 17.70
CA VAL A 384 -0.69 6.32 17.56
C VAL A 384 0.29 6.88 18.60
N ASN A 385 0.27 8.18 18.84
CA ASN A 385 1.08 8.79 19.91
C ASN A 385 0.72 8.21 21.29
N TYR A 386 -0.55 7.95 21.57
CA TYR A 386 -0.95 7.24 22.79
C TYR A 386 -0.40 5.81 22.84
N LEU A 387 -0.51 5.05 21.76
CA LEU A 387 0.05 3.69 21.68
C LEU A 387 1.56 3.68 21.92
N VAL A 388 2.29 4.59 21.27
CA VAL A 388 3.75 4.71 21.39
C VAL A 388 4.14 5.15 22.80
N THR A 389 3.50 6.17 23.36
CA THR A 389 3.87 6.69 24.69
C THR A 389 3.47 5.78 25.84
N THR A 390 2.48 4.90 25.65
CA THR A 390 1.98 3.99 26.70
C THR A 390 2.59 2.60 26.59
N TYR A 391 2.72 2.06 25.38
CA TYR A 391 3.16 0.67 25.14
C TYR A 391 4.46 0.58 24.35
N GLY A 392 5.00 1.68 23.81
CA GLY A 392 6.25 1.71 23.07
C GLY A 392 6.14 1.24 21.61
N TRP A 393 7.14 1.61 20.80
CA TRP A 393 7.20 1.25 19.38
C TRP A 393 7.25 -0.25 19.13
N HIS A 394 7.80 -1.06 20.04
CA HIS A 394 7.84 -2.51 19.90
C HIS A 394 6.43 -3.13 19.76
N ARG A 395 5.42 -2.60 20.47
CA ARG A 395 4.03 -3.07 20.31
C ARG A 395 3.41 -2.58 19.00
N VAL A 396 3.70 -1.35 18.59
CA VAL A 396 3.28 -0.85 17.27
C VAL A 396 3.85 -1.73 16.17
N LYS A 397 5.14 -2.09 16.22
CA LYS A 397 5.77 -3.04 15.29
C LYS A 397 5.07 -4.40 15.28
N GLN A 398 4.73 -4.96 16.44
CA GLN A 398 4.00 -6.23 16.52
C GLN A 398 2.62 -6.15 15.84
N ILE A 399 1.91 -5.02 15.97
CA ILE A 399 0.66 -4.78 15.25
C ILE A 399 0.91 -4.78 13.74
N LEU A 400 1.90 -4.02 13.26
CA LEU A 400 2.23 -3.93 11.83
C LEU A 400 2.63 -5.28 11.24
N VAL A 401 3.47 -6.06 11.93
CA VAL A 401 3.85 -7.42 11.53
C VAL A 401 2.64 -8.36 11.55
N GLY A 402 1.74 -8.23 12.52
CA GLY A 402 0.49 -8.98 12.55
C GLY A 402 -0.37 -8.71 11.32
N LEU A 403 -0.50 -7.44 10.93
CA LEU A 403 -1.19 -7.01 9.71
C LEU A 403 -0.52 -7.58 8.45
N GLY A 404 0.81 -7.52 8.36
CA GLY A 404 1.57 -8.11 7.24
C GLY A 404 1.45 -9.63 7.12
N ASN A 405 1.09 -10.31 8.21
CA ASN A 405 0.79 -11.74 8.25
C ASN A 405 -0.68 -12.07 7.97
N GLY A 406 -1.49 -11.09 7.56
CA GLY A 406 -2.88 -11.28 7.16
C GLY A 406 -3.91 -11.14 8.28
N LEU A 407 -3.51 -10.73 9.49
CA LEU A 407 -4.49 -10.36 10.52
C LEU A 407 -5.24 -9.09 10.11
N ASN A 408 -6.51 -8.99 10.50
CA ASN A 408 -7.22 -7.71 10.46
C ASN A 408 -6.79 -6.82 11.64
N THR A 409 -7.17 -5.54 11.61
CA THR A 409 -6.80 -4.52 12.62
C THR A 409 -7.13 -4.96 14.04
N GLU A 410 -8.34 -5.47 14.27
CA GLU A 410 -8.79 -5.88 15.60
C GLU A 410 -7.96 -7.05 16.16
N MET A 411 -7.73 -8.07 15.33
CA MET A 411 -6.91 -9.23 15.69
C MET A 411 -5.45 -8.85 15.92
N ALA A 412 -4.88 -7.97 15.08
CA ALA A 412 -3.50 -7.53 15.20
C ALA A 412 -3.27 -6.76 16.51
N ILE A 413 -4.17 -5.83 16.86
CA ILE A 413 -4.12 -5.06 18.11
C ILE A 413 -4.30 -5.98 19.32
N THR A 414 -5.34 -6.82 19.31
CA THR A 414 -5.64 -7.73 20.43
C THR A 414 -4.48 -8.71 20.67
N LYS A 415 -3.87 -9.23 19.60
CA LYS A 415 -2.71 -10.11 19.71
C LYS A 415 -1.49 -9.39 20.25
N ALA A 416 -1.19 -8.18 19.76
CA ALA A 416 -0.02 -7.42 20.19
C ALA A 416 -0.13 -6.92 21.64
N LEU A 417 -1.35 -6.69 22.13
CA LEU A 417 -1.62 -6.17 23.48
C LEU A 417 -2.26 -7.21 24.42
N ALA A 418 -2.16 -8.49 24.09
CA ALA A 418 -2.76 -9.57 24.88
C ALA A 418 -2.29 -9.58 26.34
N ASP A 419 -1.02 -9.25 26.59
CA ASP A 419 -0.44 -9.19 27.94
C ASP A 419 -1.06 -8.09 28.81
N TYR A 420 -1.67 -7.07 28.19
CA TYR A 420 -2.40 -6.00 28.86
C TYR A 420 -3.90 -6.29 28.94
N ASN A 421 -4.36 -7.44 28.41
CA ASN A 421 -5.76 -7.79 28.28
C ASN A 421 -6.59 -6.73 27.53
N LEU A 422 -5.97 -6.10 26.52
CA LEU A 422 -6.59 -5.03 25.74
C LEU A 422 -7.07 -5.53 24.38
N THR A 423 -8.31 -5.14 24.06
CA THR A 423 -8.90 -5.32 22.73
C THR A 423 -8.86 -4.00 21.96
N TYR A 424 -9.26 -4.03 20.68
CA TYR A 424 -9.39 -2.81 19.88
C TYR A 424 -10.34 -1.78 20.51
N ASP A 425 -11.48 -2.21 21.04
CA ASP A 425 -12.39 -1.31 21.76
C ASP A 425 -11.81 -0.85 23.10
N GLY A 426 -11.02 -1.71 23.75
CA GLY A 426 -10.27 -1.37 24.96
C GLY A 426 -9.36 -0.17 24.74
N ILE A 427 -8.51 -0.20 23.70
CA ILE A 427 -7.59 0.91 23.41
C ILE A 427 -8.33 2.20 23.02
N ILE A 428 -9.46 2.10 22.31
CA ILE A 428 -10.26 3.27 21.92
C ILE A 428 -10.85 3.94 23.16
N ARG A 429 -11.32 3.14 24.12
CA ARG A 429 -11.85 3.63 25.39
C ARG A 429 -10.77 4.32 26.22
N GLU A 430 -9.63 3.67 26.44
CA GLU A 430 -8.53 4.25 27.24
C GLU A 430 -7.97 5.53 26.61
N TRP A 431 -7.82 5.57 25.28
CA TRP A 431 -7.43 6.77 24.55
C TRP A 431 -8.44 7.92 24.75
N ARG A 432 -9.75 7.64 24.70
CA ARG A 432 -10.80 8.65 24.94
C ARG A 432 -10.74 9.21 26.37
N GLU A 433 -10.53 8.35 27.35
CA GLU A 433 -10.38 8.76 28.76
C GLU A 433 -9.17 9.69 28.92
N ARG A 434 -8.04 9.37 28.27
CA ARG A 434 -6.85 10.22 28.27
C ARG A 434 -7.08 11.56 27.58
N LEU A 435 -7.79 11.57 26.46
CA LEU A 435 -8.17 12.81 25.78
C LEU A 435 -9.02 13.72 26.69
N ALA A 436 -9.99 13.15 27.40
CA ALA A 436 -10.84 13.90 28.33
C ALA A 436 -10.03 14.48 29.52
N GLY A 437 -9.12 13.68 30.11
CA GLY A 437 -8.29 14.12 31.22
C GLY A 437 -7.28 15.23 30.87
N SER A 438 -6.79 15.25 29.63
CA SER A 438 -5.90 16.33 29.14
C SER A 438 -6.61 17.68 28.95
N GLY A 439 -7.95 17.69 28.94
CA GLY A 439 -8.76 18.90 28.82
C GLY A 439 -9.10 19.59 30.15
N THR A 440 -8.86 18.94 31.28
CA THR A 440 -9.26 19.40 32.62
C THR A 440 -8.15 20.09 33.44
N GLU A 441 -6.91 20.15 32.95
CA GLU A 441 -5.78 20.84 33.61
C GLU A 441 -5.57 22.29 33.13
N LYS A 442 -6.64 23.08 32.95
CA LYS A 442 -6.52 24.52 32.68
C LYS A 442 -7.33 25.38 33.64
#